data_AF-A0A326QIV4-F1
#
_entry.id   AF-A0A326QIV4-F1
#
_cell.length_a   1.000
_cell.length_b   1.000
_cell.length_c   1.000
_cell.angle_alpha   90.00
_cell.angle_beta   90.00
_cell.angle_gamma   90.00
#
_symmetry.space_group_name_H-M   'P 1'
#
loop_
_entity.id
_entity.type
_entity.pdbx_description
1 polymer ?
#
loop_
_entity_poly.entity_id
_entity_poly.type
_entity_poly.pdbx_seq_one_letter_code
_entity_poly.pdbx_strand_id
1 'polypeptide(L)'
;MTDLPLWEYRVIHINLESGTPPEPPSAEAASERLRGALSPEFIASEFPEFYGAPPPPRHPAGQLQFFLNLLGAEGWEMVEASQVGPLLMFFFKRRRQPA
;
A
#
# COMPACT_ATOMS: atom_id res chain seq x y z
N MET A 1 -21.30 24.31 28.99
CA MET A 1 -20.23 23.31 28.86
C MET A 1 -19.57 23.55 27.52
N THR A 2 -18.31 23.95 27.52
CA THR A 2 -17.56 24.21 26.29
C THR A 2 -17.33 22.87 25.60
N ASP A 3 -17.91 22.68 24.43
CA ASP A 3 -17.71 21.49 23.61
C ASP A 3 -16.27 21.51 23.12
N LEU A 4 -15.38 20.82 23.84
CA LEU A 4 -13.99 20.71 23.44
C LEU A 4 -13.93 19.84 22.20
N PRO A 5 -13.24 20.28 21.15
CA PRO A 5 -13.24 19.52 19.91
C PRO A 5 -12.57 18.17 20.10
N LEU A 6 -13.33 17.10 19.85
CA LEU A 6 -12.79 15.76 19.86
C LEU A 6 -12.00 15.52 18.57
N TRP A 7 -10.80 14.96 18.72
CA TRP A 7 -9.91 14.63 17.61
C TRP A 7 -9.96 13.14 17.32
N GLU A 8 -9.94 12.80 16.03
CA GLU A 8 -9.63 11.47 15.55
C GLU A 8 -8.18 11.46 15.06
N TYR A 9 -7.49 10.34 15.28
CA TYR A 9 -6.10 10.16 14.88
C TYR A 9 -5.97 8.96 13.96
N ARG A 10 -5.08 9.07 12.97
CA ARG A 10 -4.71 7.99 12.07
C ARG A 10 -3.18 7.95 11.96
N VAL A 11 -2.62 6.74 12.01
CA VAL A 11 -1.17 6.51 11.92
C VAL A 11 -0.91 5.61 10.74
N ILE A 12 0.07 5.98 9.91
CA ILE A 12 0.48 5.21 8.75
C ILE A 12 1.95 4.89 8.87
N HIS A 13 2.27 3.59 8.83
CA HIS A 13 3.64 3.12 8.70
C HIS A 13 4.05 3.19 7.23
N ILE A 14 5.14 3.89 6.95
CA ILE A 14 5.74 3.95 5.63
C ILE A 14 6.84 2.91 5.57
N ASN A 15 6.59 1.83 4.85
CA ASN A 15 7.65 0.88 4.53
C ASN A 15 8.52 1.48 3.41
N LEU A 16 9.69 2.00 3.78
CA LEU A 16 10.76 2.39 2.87
C LEU A 16 11.70 1.20 2.65
N GLU A 17 11.17 0.01 2.40
CA GLU A 17 12.02 -1.07 1.89
C GLU A 17 12.50 -0.66 0.50
N SER A 18 13.74 -0.18 0.45
CA SER A 18 14.58 -0.14 -0.75
C SER A 18 15.10 -1.54 -1.14
N GLY A 19 14.47 -2.58 -0.59
CA GLY A 19 14.71 -3.97 -0.95
C GLY A 19 14.13 -4.29 -2.32
N THR A 20 14.63 -5.37 -2.91
CA THR A 20 14.14 -5.94 -4.18
C THR A 20 12.61 -5.93 -4.16
N PRO A 21 11.95 -5.34 -5.17
CA PRO A 21 10.50 -5.45 -5.29
C PRO A 21 10.10 -6.91 -5.09
N PRO A 22 8.95 -7.20 -4.43
CA PRO A 22 8.48 -8.58 -4.33
C PRO A 22 8.53 -9.19 -5.72
N GLU A 23 9.15 -10.38 -5.84
CA GLU A 23 9.29 -11.03 -7.13
C GLU A 23 7.90 -11.11 -7.77
N PRO A 24 7.76 -10.67 -9.04
CA PRO A 24 6.50 -10.76 -9.72
C PRO A 24 6.05 -12.22 -9.71
N PRO A 25 4.74 -12.48 -9.54
CA PRO A 25 4.23 -13.84 -9.57
C PRO A 25 4.62 -14.51 -10.89
N SER A 26 5.17 -15.72 -10.82
CA SER A 26 5.59 -16.50 -12.00
C SER A 26 4.64 -17.66 -12.26
N ALA A 27 4.33 -17.91 -13.54
CA ALA A 27 3.46 -19.00 -13.94
C ALA A 27 4.14 -20.36 -13.68
N GLU A 28 5.47 -20.38 -13.69
CA GLU A 28 6.33 -21.51 -13.34
C GLU A 28 6.14 -21.90 -11.88
N ALA A 29 6.25 -20.94 -10.94
CA ALA A 29 6.05 -21.21 -9.52
C ALA A 29 4.60 -21.61 -9.21
N ALA A 30 3.62 -21.13 -9.99
CA ALA A 30 2.23 -21.56 -9.88
C ALA A 30 2.05 -23.00 -10.38
N SER A 31 2.64 -23.36 -11.52
CA SER A 31 2.63 -24.72 -12.07
C SER A 31 3.27 -25.73 -11.11
N GLU A 32 4.41 -25.38 -10.51
CA GLU A 32 5.09 -26.21 -9.50
C GLU A 32 4.23 -26.45 -8.25
N ARG A 33 3.54 -25.40 -7.76
CA ARG A 33 2.59 -25.55 -6.63
C ARG A 33 1.42 -26.48 -6.97
N LEU A 34 1.00 -26.48 -8.24
CA LEU A 34 -0.01 -27.38 -8.77
C LEU A 34 0.57 -28.76 -9.15
N ARG A 35 1.83 -29.04 -8.81
CA ARG A 35 2.56 -30.28 -9.15
C ARG A 35 2.56 -30.58 -10.65
N GLY A 36 2.58 -29.54 -11.49
CA GLY A 36 2.53 -29.67 -12.94
C GLY A 36 1.17 -30.08 -13.50
N ALA A 37 0.10 -30.03 -12.70
CA ALA A 37 -1.25 -30.34 -13.19
C ALA A 37 -1.70 -29.38 -14.30
N LEU A 38 -1.21 -28.14 -14.29
CA LEU A 38 -1.38 -27.14 -15.34
C LEU A 38 0.00 -26.68 -15.79
N SER A 39 0.21 -26.56 -17.10
CA SER A 39 1.49 -26.06 -17.62
C SER A 39 1.63 -24.55 -17.37
N PRO A 40 2.85 -24.01 -17.24
CA PRO A 40 3.08 -22.58 -17.08
C PRO A 40 2.44 -21.75 -18.20
N GLU A 41 2.47 -22.24 -19.44
CA GLU A 41 1.89 -21.56 -20.60
C GLU A 41 0.37 -21.44 -20.48
N PHE A 42 -0.29 -22.50 -20.01
CA PHE A 42 -1.73 -22.51 -19.78
C PHE A 42 -2.12 -21.55 -18.65
N ILE A 43 -1.35 -21.53 -17.56
CA ILE A 43 -1.59 -20.61 -16.44
C ILE A 43 -1.40 -19.14 -16.89
N ALA A 44 -0.36 -18.85 -17.67
CA ALA A 44 -0.12 -17.51 -18.18
C ALA A 44 -1.21 -17.04 -19.15
N SER A 45 -1.76 -17.94 -19.98
CA SER A 45 -2.84 -17.61 -20.92
C SER A 45 -4.18 -17.37 -20.25
N GLU A 46 -4.49 -18.10 -19.18
CA GLU A 46 -5.76 -17.96 -18.43
C GLU A 46 -5.74 -16.75 -17.48
N PHE A 47 -4.57 -16.35 -17.01
CA PHE A 47 -4.40 -15.26 -16.03
C PHE A 47 -3.40 -14.18 -16.53
N PRO A 48 -3.64 -13.58 -17.71
CA PRO A 48 -2.69 -12.63 -18.31
C PRO A 48 -2.52 -11.35 -17.48
N GLU A 49 -3.49 -11.01 -16.64
CA GLU A 49 -3.41 -9.87 -15.70
C GLU A 49 -2.44 -10.10 -14.53
N PHE A 50 -2.17 -11.36 -14.19
CA PHE A 50 -1.28 -11.74 -13.09
C PHE A 50 0.13 -12.09 -13.59
N TYR A 51 0.24 -12.76 -14.74
CA TYR A 51 1.52 -13.26 -15.28
C TYR A 51 1.99 -12.54 -16.55
N GLY A 52 1.25 -11.52 -17.01
CA GLY A 52 1.66 -10.66 -18.10
C GLY A 52 2.82 -9.74 -17.74
N ALA A 53 3.24 -8.90 -18.69
CA ALA A 53 4.33 -7.95 -18.46
C ALA A 53 4.00 -7.06 -17.25
N PRO A 54 4.89 -7.00 -16.23
CA PRO A 54 4.62 -6.21 -15.04
C PRO A 54 4.43 -4.74 -15.44
N PRO A 55 3.45 -4.03 -14.85
CA PRO A 55 3.35 -2.59 -15.05
C PRO A 55 4.67 -1.93 -14.65
N PRO A 56 5.06 -0.82 -15.30
CA PRO A 56 6.30 -0.14 -14.98
C PRO A 56 6.34 0.17 -13.47
N PRO A 57 7.51 0.01 -12.83
CA PRO A 57 7.63 0.23 -11.40
C PRO A 57 7.17 1.65 -11.07
N ARG A 58 6.07 1.75 -10.31
CA ARG A 58 5.60 3.04 -9.81
C ARG A 58 6.63 3.54 -8.80
N HIS A 59 7.14 4.74 -9.03
CA HIS A 59 8.07 5.38 -8.09
C HIS A 59 7.39 5.47 -6.70
N PRO A 60 8.05 5.07 -5.60
CA PRO A 60 7.45 5.06 -4.26
C PRO A 60 6.83 6.40 -3.85
N ALA A 61 7.45 7.51 -4.26
CA ALA A 61 6.89 8.84 -4.00
C ALA A 61 5.52 9.07 -4.66
N GLY A 62 5.25 8.49 -5.83
CA GLY A 62 3.95 8.60 -6.51
C GLY A 62 2.86 7.82 -5.79
N GLN A 63 3.18 6.64 -5.24
CA GLN A 63 2.26 5.89 -4.40
C GLN A 63 1.95 6.66 -3.10
N LEU A 64 2.99 7.18 -2.45
CA LEU A 64 2.84 8.00 -1.25
C LEU A 64 1.98 9.23 -1.52
N GLN A 65 2.23 9.94 -2.63
CA GLN A 65 1.45 11.11 -3.04
C GLN A 65 -0.05 10.77 -3.20
N PHE A 66 -0.38 9.64 -3.84
CA PHE A 66 -1.76 9.20 -3.97
C PHE A 66 -2.43 9.01 -2.60
N PHE A 67 -1.75 8.33 -1.67
CA PHE A 67 -2.26 8.12 -0.31
C PHE A 67 -2.44 9.44 0.44
N LEU A 68 -1.46 10.35 0.39
CA LEU A 68 -1.56 11.64 1.06
C LEU A 68 -2.72 12.49 0.53
N ASN A 69 -2.94 12.47 -0.80
CA ASN A 69 -4.06 13.17 -1.41
C ASN A 69 -5.41 12.59 -0.98
N LEU A 70 -5.53 11.25 -0.91
CA LEU A 70 -6.75 10.59 -0.43
C LEU A 70 -7.08 11.00 1.01
N LEU A 71 -6.06 11.01 1.89
CA LEU A 71 -6.22 11.43 3.29
C LEU A 71 -6.62 12.89 3.41
N GLY A 72 -6.00 13.77 2.62
CA GLY A 72 -6.38 15.18 2.56
C GLY A 72 -7.83 15.39 2.12
N ALA A 73 -8.31 14.62 1.13
CA ALA A 73 -9.70 14.65 0.68
C ALA A 73 -10.69 14.17 1.77
N GLU A 74 -10.27 13.24 2.62
CA GLU A 74 -11.02 12.77 3.80
C GLU A 74 -10.95 13.71 5.02
N GLY A 75 -10.28 14.86 4.87
CA GLY A 75 -10.14 15.88 5.92
C GLY A 75 -9.08 15.58 6.97
N TRP A 76 -8.16 14.63 6.69
CA TRP A 76 -7.02 14.36 7.56
C TRP A 76 -5.92 15.40 7.34
N GLU A 77 -5.45 15.98 8.44
CA GLU A 77 -4.31 16.88 8.51
C GLU A 77 -3.08 16.09 8.95
N MET A 78 -2.00 16.15 8.17
CA MET A 78 -0.72 15.59 8.59
C MET A 78 -0.10 16.46 9.69
N VAL A 79 0.22 15.84 10.82
CA VAL A 79 0.77 16.54 11.99
C VAL A 79 2.28 16.36 12.05
N GLU A 80 2.76 15.14 11.81
CA GLU A 80 4.17 14.80 12.00
C GLU A 80 4.57 13.61 11.13
N ALA A 81 5.81 13.62 10.64
CA ALA A 81 6.51 12.45 10.16
C ALA A 81 7.71 12.20 11.08
N SER A 82 7.72 11.08 11.79
CA SER A 82 8.81 10.76 12.71
C SER A 82 9.12 9.28 12.77
N GLN A 83 10.35 8.98 13.19
CA GLN A 83 10.79 7.62 13.43
C GLN A 83 10.37 7.21 14.84
N VAL A 84 9.61 6.11 14.93
CA VAL A 84 9.29 5.46 16.21
C VAL A 84 10.01 4.12 16.23
N GLY A 85 11.15 4.09 16.91
CA GLY A 85 12.10 2.98 16.78
C GLY A 85 12.62 2.90 15.33
N PRO A 86 12.58 1.72 14.67
CA PRO A 86 13.04 1.57 13.28
C PRO A 86 11.99 1.99 12.23
N LEU A 87 10.79 2.38 12.65
CA LEU A 87 9.64 2.54 11.75
C LEU A 87 9.41 4.02 11.45
N LEU A 88 9.33 4.37 10.15
CA LEU A 88 8.90 5.70 9.75
C LEU A 88 7.37 5.78 9.82
N MET A 89 6.87 6.63 10.71
CA MET A 89 5.45 6.82 10.98
C MET A 89 4.99 8.20 10.56
N PHE A 90 3.84 8.26 9.89
CA PHE A 90 3.15 9.50 9.57
C PHE A 90 1.89 9.60 10.45
N PHE A 91 1.80 10.69 11.19
CA PHE A 91 0.71 10.97 12.13
C PHE A 91 -0.25 11.97 11.54
N PHE A 92 -1.53 11.63 11.55
CA PHE A 92 -2.60 12.49 11.07
C PHE A 92 -3.63 12.71 12.17
N LYS A 93 -4.29 13.87 12.13
CA LYS A 93 -5.46 14.17 12.95
C LYS A 93 -6.56 14.75 12.10
N ARG A 94 -7.80 14.62 12.55
CA ARG A 94 -8.93 15.41 12.04
C ARG A 94 -9.92 15.69 13.15
N ARG A 95 -10.76 16.70 12.94
CA ARG A 95 -11.92 16.92 13.83
C ARG A 95 -12.87 15.75 13.68
N ARG A 96 -13.28 15.16 14.82
CA ARG A 96 -14.36 14.18 14.83
C ARG A 96 -15.62 14.86 14.35
N GLN A 97 -16.25 14.32 13.32
CA GLN A 97 -17.56 14.79 12.91
C GLN A 97 -18.60 14.28 13.92
N PRO A 98 -19.58 15.12 14.32
CA PRO A 98 -20.71 14.63 15.10
C PRO A 98 -21.43 13.54 14.29
N ALA A 99 -21.88 12.50 14.98
CA ALA A 99 -22.56 11.33 14.40
C ALA A 99 -23.93 11.70 13.80
#